data_AF-A0A418VIT6-F1
#
_entry.id   AF-A0A418VIT6-F1
#
_cell.length_a   1.000
_cell.length_b   1.000
_cell.length_c   1.000
_cell.angle_alpha   90.00
_cell.angle_beta   90.00
_cell.angle_gamma   90.00
#
_symmetry.space_group_name_H-M   'P 1'
#
loop_
_entity.id
_entity.type
_entity.pdbx_description
1 polymer ?
#
loop_
_entity_poly.entity_id
_entity_poly.type
_entity_poly.pdbx_seq_one_letter_code
_entity_poly.pdbx_strand_id
1 'polypeptide(L)'
;MLKPEAASDAAGGEVPAVVSDAAERPPTIRSKTPQSVDEEKRSPPDWLAHECEELAEMVEQLEVERAAQPFEGLPGSLEEAQRRLHATQSARIHIQTIAATLTPTERPTADEVAGAELLEALRPKRGKGAGTEGAARLWRLLHLLAIYKAERSGHSRSAVQEAVHTANELLAVKLRVNPKTVGLWADQLQQAGKIEARSHHGEHLNPDTGEIETRVTGTLYAVALQPGHTARLTYHQLHHRHRRLDADRAVGRTAHRYVKRIKALYAAEKNMSESGTSYEGAAGDPEQIAVRVLQAWAVTPGGGAEFLDTRSSFDPDIFREEKKPSLQTVIYDLPLIADEQNPDRRRALVHHAAGSMAAALDDEHSRAYYAGLIWQAIKDGWKGLQALAAQLARLEIDCREWTGLRRPAALLAARLRAA
;
A
#
# COMPACT_ATOMS: atom_id res chain seq x y z
N MET A 1 22.21 59.50 58.64
CA MET A 1 20.91 59.21 59.28
C MET A 1 20.72 57.70 59.30
N LEU A 2 20.76 57.15 60.52
CA LEU A 2 20.12 55.92 61.04
C LEU A 2 20.04 54.65 60.16
N LYS A 3 20.90 53.68 60.53
CA LYS A 3 20.63 52.23 60.72
C LYS A 3 19.56 52.03 61.83
N PRO A 4 19.14 50.81 62.27
CA PRO A 4 19.09 49.44 61.68
C PRO A 4 17.78 48.67 62.12
N GLU A 5 17.84 47.32 62.21
CA GLU A 5 17.02 46.36 63.02
C GLU A 5 15.72 45.80 62.40
N ALA A 6 15.28 44.55 62.66
CA ALA A 6 15.81 43.32 63.29
C ALA A 6 14.78 42.19 63.07
N ALA A 7 15.24 40.92 62.95
CA ALA A 7 14.95 39.75 63.83
C ALA A 7 13.49 39.24 63.91
N SER A 8 13.25 37.96 63.53
CA SER A 8 12.94 36.78 64.40
C SER A 8 11.48 36.80 64.90
N ASP A 9 10.72 35.75 65.18
CA ASP A 9 10.89 34.33 65.53
C ASP A 9 9.43 33.76 65.47
N ALA A 10 9.16 32.54 64.99
CA ALA A 10 8.90 31.34 65.81
C ALA A 10 7.46 30.79 65.70
N ALA A 11 7.37 29.49 66.02
CA ALA A 11 6.21 28.63 66.29
C ALA A 11 5.38 28.19 65.07
N GLY A 12 5.05 26.92 64.86
CA GLY A 12 4.96 25.77 65.77
C GLY A 12 3.61 25.08 65.51
N GLY A 13 3.60 23.79 65.19
CA GLY A 13 2.35 23.07 64.90
C GLY A 13 2.56 21.62 64.47
N GLU A 14 2.66 20.74 65.46
CA GLU A 14 2.68 19.28 65.36
C GLU A 14 1.31 18.67 64.98
N VAL A 15 1.38 17.61 64.15
CA VAL A 15 0.61 16.34 63.96
C VAL A 15 -0.87 16.23 64.42
N PRO A 16 -1.72 15.40 63.76
CA PRO A 16 -1.67 13.94 63.93
C PRO A 16 -1.84 13.11 62.65
N ALA A 17 -1.20 11.93 62.69
CA ALA A 17 -1.40 10.81 61.80
C ALA A 17 -2.76 10.13 62.04
N VAL A 18 -3.41 9.70 60.96
CA VAL A 18 -4.55 8.78 61.02
C VAL A 18 -4.17 7.47 60.32
N VAL A 19 -4.17 6.43 61.15
CA VAL A 19 -4.11 5.01 60.83
C VAL A 19 -5.39 4.62 60.08
N SER A 20 -5.28 3.82 59.02
CA SER A 20 -6.40 3.02 58.54
C SER A 20 -5.97 1.59 58.28
N ASP A 21 -6.79 0.72 58.87
CA ASP A 21 -6.57 -0.67 59.22
C ASP A 21 -6.65 -1.63 58.03
N ALA A 22 -6.05 -2.80 58.24
CA ALA A 22 -6.05 -3.93 57.35
C ALA A 22 -7.41 -4.63 57.34
N ALA A 23 -7.87 -5.02 56.15
CA ALA A 23 -8.89 -6.05 55.99
C ALA A 23 -8.52 -6.98 54.83
N GLU A 24 -8.48 -8.25 55.19
CA GLU A 24 -8.01 -9.42 54.47
C GLU A 24 -8.68 -9.63 53.09
N ARG A 25 -7.91 -10.07 52.09
CA ARG A 25 -8.42 -10.73 50.88
C ARG A 25 -7.67 -12.05 50.61
N PRO A 26 -8.38 -13.11 50.17
CA PRO A 26 -7.92 -14.50 50.15
C PRO A 26 -7.08 -14.85 48.89
N PRO A 27 -6.49 -16.06 48.80
CA PRO A 27 -5.21 -16.28 48.14
C PRO A 27 -5.25 -16.53 46.63
N THR A 28 -4.08 -16.27 46.07
CA THR A 28 -3.52 -16.46 44.73
C THR A 28 -3.85 -17.81 44.06
N ILE A 29 -4.45 -17.74 42.87
CA ILE A 29 -4.42 -18.83 41.88
C ILE A 29 -3.12 -18.71 41.07
N ARG A 30 -2.24 -19.69 41.24
CA ARG A 30 -1.04 -19.91 40.42
C ARG A 30 -1.44 -20.19 38.97
N SER A 31 -1.25 -19.23 38.07
CA SER A 31 -1.10 -19.54 36.64
C SER A 31 0.34 -19.99 36.38
N LYS A 32 0.47 -21.22 35.87
CA LYS A 32 1.74 -21.81 35.43
C LYS A 32 2.34 -20.93 34.33
N THR A 33 3.58 -20.51 34.54
CA THR A 33 4.50 -20.03 33.50
C THR A 33 4.69 -21.14 32.46
N PRO A 34 4.42 -20.92 31.16
CA PRO A 34 5.03 -21.74 30.14
C PRO A 34 6.50 -21.35 30.06
N GLN A 35 7.35 -22.35 30.27
CA GLN A 35 8.79 -22.27 30.10
C GLN A 35 9.14 -21.69 28.72
N SER A 36 10.16 -20.84 28.72
CA SER A 36 10.90 -20.40 27.54
C SER A 36 11.31 -21.62 26.71
N VAL A 37 10.70 -21.76 25.55
CA VAL A 37 11.27 -22.56 24.46
C VAL A 37 12.10 -21.59 23.64
N ASP A 38 13.38 -21.93 23.49
CA ASP A 38 14.32 -21.25 22.62
C ASP A 38 13.67 -20.89 21.27
N GLU A 39 13.59 -19.59 20.98
CA GLU A 39 13.25 -19.09 19.65
C GLU A 39 14.43 -19.33 18.70
N GLU A 40 14.67 -20.60 18.39
CA GLU A 40 15.43 -21.00 17.22
C GLU A 40 14.74 -20.41 15.98
N LYS A 41 15.48 -19.55 15.28
CA LYS A 41 15.37 -19.23 13.84
C LYS A 41 14.17 -19.87 13.14
N ARG A 42 13.00 -19.25 13.23
CA ARG A 42 11.83 -19.69 12.46
C ARG A 42 12.10 -19.48 10.97
N SER A 43 12.35 -20.59 10.28
CA SER A 43 12.21 -20.72 8.83
C SER A 43 10.78 -20.33 8.41
N PRO A 44 10.50 -20.03 7.12
CA PRO A 44 9.12 -19.81 6.65
C PRO A 44 8.22 -20.92 7.18
N PRO A 45 7.02 -20.59 7.68
CA PRO A 45 6.21 -21.56 8.39
C PRO A 45 5.88 -22.72 7.43
N ASP A 46 6.16 -23.96 7.84
CA ASP A 46 6.20 -25.15 6.98
C ASP A 46 4.96 -25.34 6.09
N TRP A 47 3.81 -24.81 6.49
CA TRP A 47 2.57 -24.81 5.70
C TRP A 47 2.67 -24.00 4.39
N LEU A 48 3.48 -22.93 4.36
CA LEU A 48 3.65 -22.04 3.21
C LEU A 48 4.65 -22.61 2.20
N ALA A 49 5.65 -23.36 2.69
CA ALA A 49 6.54 -24.15 1.83
C ALA A 49 5.75 -25.28 1.16
N HIS A 50 4.88 -25.95 1.91
CA HIS A 50 3.96 -26.96 1.39
C HIS A 50 2.98 -26.40 0.35
N GLU A 51 2.41 -25.22 0.59
CA GLU A 51 1.49 -24.54 -0.34
C GLU A 51 2.20 -24.11 -1.64
N CYS A 52 3.47 -23.68 -1.56
CA CYS A 52 4.27 -23.39 -2.76
C CYS A 52 4.63 -24.65 -3.55
N GLU A 53 4.82 -25.78 -2.87
CA GLU A 53 5.10 -27.09 -3.48
C GLU A 53 3.85 -27.66 -4.15
N GLU A 54 2.69 -27.60 -3.50
CA GLU A 54 1.40 -28.00 -4.08
C GLU A 54 1.06 -27.16 -5.33
N LEU A 55 1.29 -25.85 -5.30
CA LEU A 55 1.06 -24.98 -6.45
C LEU A 55 2.04 -25.25 -7.59
N ALA A 56 3.29 -25.62 -7.28
CA ALA A 56 4.27 -26.01 -8.29
C ALA A 56 3.88 -27.33 -8.98
N GLU A 57 3.43 -28.32 -8.20
CA GLU A 57 2.91 -29.59 -8.73
C GLU A 57 1.66 -29.37 -9.60
N MET A 58 0.76 -28.47 -9.20
CA MET A 58 -0.44 -28.14 -9.97
C MET A 58 -0.10 -27.51 -11.33
N VAL A 59 0.93 -26.64 -11.37
CA VAL A 59 1.42 -26.04 -12.62
C VAL A 59 2.06 -27.10 -13.51
N GLU A 60 2.85 -28.01 -12.95
CA GLU A 60 3.48 -29.10 -13.68
C GLU A 60 2.44 -30.07 -14.27
N GLN A 61 1.40 -30.43 -13.52
CA GLN A 61 0.28 -31.24 -14.01
C GLN A 61 -0.45 -30.58 -15.18
N LEU A 62 -0.72 -29.27 -15.11
CA LEU A 62 -1.36 -28.54 -16.20
C LEU A 62 -0.48 -28.44 -17.46
N GLU A 63 0.84 -28.38 -17.30
CA GLU A 63 1.78 -28.42 -18.42
C GLU A 63 1.86 -29.81 -19.07
N VAL A 64 1.78 -30.88 -18.27
CA VAL A 64 1.68 -32.27 -18.75
C VAL A 64 0.35 -32.53 -19.47
N GLU A 65 -0.77 -32.05 -18.93
CA GLU A 65 -2.09 -32.13 -19.58
C GLU A 65 -2.13 -31.40 -20.92
N ARG A 66 -1.46 -30.25 -21.00
CA ARG A 66 -1.28 -29.50 -22.25
C ARG A 66 -0.46 -30.28 -23.27
N ALA A 67 0.59 -30.98 -22.85
CA ALA A 67 1.44 -31.77 -23.73
C ALA A 67 0.76 -33.07 -24.22
N ALA A 68 -0.19 -33.60 -23.44
CA ALA A 68 -0.85 -34.88 -23.71
C ALA A 68 -2.08 -34.78 -24.62
N GLN A 69 -2.59 -33.59 -24.97
CA GLN A 69 -3.75 -33.46 -25.86
C GLN A 69 -3.34 -33.57 -27.35
N PRO A 70 -3.78 -34.62 -28.09
CA PRO A 70 -3.60 -34.69 -29.53
C PRO A 70 -4.57 -33.71 -30.21
N PHE A 71 -4.06 -33.02 -31.22
CA PHE A 71 -4.73 -31.91 -31.91
C PHE A 71 -5.82 -32.41 -32.89
N GLU A 72 -6.89 -33.05 -32.40
CA GLU A 72 -8.08 -33.34 -33.21
C GLU A 72 -9.36 -32.95 -32.48
N GLY A 73 -9.97 -31.86 -32.95
CA GLY A 73 -11.29 -31.37 -32.55
C GLY A 73 -11.27 -30.07 -31.74
N LEU A 74 -11.39 -28.92 -32.40
CA LEU A 74 -11.72 -27.62 -31.80
C LEU A 74 -12.93 -27.05 -32.56
N PRO A 75 -13.87 -26.32 -31.90
CA PRO A 75 -13.48 -25.16 -31.10
C PRO A 75 -14.35 -24.92 -29.84
N GLY A 76 -13.76 -25.23 -28.67
CA GLY A 76 -14.02 -24.52 -27.40
C GLY A 76 -13.09 -23.31 -27.28
N SER A 77 -13.04 -22.50 -28.35
CA SER A 77 -12.36 -21.23 -28.58
C SER A 77 -10.88 -21.09 -28.15
N LEU A 78 -10.06 -20.61 -29.07
CA LEU A 78 -8.75 -20.00 -28.81
C LEU A 78 -8.77 -19.06 -27.58
N GLU A 79 -9.91 -18.40 -27.31
CA GLU A 79 -10.13 -17.58 -26.13
C GLU A 79 -10.04 -18.35 -24.80
N GLU A 80 -10.55 -19.58 -24.69
CA GLU A 80 -10.49 -20.32 -23.42
C GLU A 80 -9.08 -20.83 -23.13
N ALA A 81 -8.35 -21.26 -24.16
CA ALA A 81 -6.92 -21.56 -24.07
C ALA A 81 -6.10 -20.31 -23.72
N GLN A 82 -6.44 -19.15 -24.29
CA GLN A 82 -5.85 -17.86 -23.93
C GLN A 82 -6.21 -17.44 -22.49
N ARG A 83 -7.44 -17.69 -22.02
CA ARG A 83 -7.87 -17.44 -20.63
C ARG A 83 -7.10 -18.30 -19.64
N ARG A 84 -6.92 -19.60 -19.93
CA ARG A 84 -6.13 -20.51 -19.09
C ARG A 84 -4.66 -20.10 -19.08
N LEU A 85 -4.07 -19.81 -20.23
CA LEU A 85 -2.69 -19.31 -20.32
C LEU A 85 -2.51 -18.01 -19.53
N HIS A 86 -3.47 -17.11 -19.63
CA HIS A 86 -3.47 -15.82 -18.91
C HIS A 86 -3.63 -16.00 -17.40
N ALA A 87 -4.48 -16.92 -16.95
CA ALA A 87 -4.63 -17.29 -15.55
C ALA A 87 -3.37 -17.93 -14.97
N THR A 88 -2.76 -18.88 -15.68
CA THR A 88 -1.51 -19.54 -15.25
C THR A 88 -0.34 -18.56 -15.21
N GLN A 89 -0.23 -17.66 -16.19
CA GLN A 89 0.78 -16.59 -16.18
C GLN A 89 0.58 -15.60 -15.04
N SER A 90 -0.67 -15.22 -14.76
CA SER A 90 -1.01 -14.32 -13.65
C SER A 90 -0.73 -14.98 -12.28
N ALA A 91 -1.08 -16.26 -12.12
CA ALA A 91 -0.76 -17.05 -10.93
C ALA A 91 0.76 -17.18 -10.72
N ARG A 92 1.52 -17.44 -11.79
CA ARG A 92 2.99 -17.50 -11.73
C ARG A 92 3.63 -16.17 -11.31
N ILE A 93 3.16 -15.05 -11.87
CA ILE A 93 3.62 -13.70 -11.48
C ILE A 93 3.23 -13.39 -10.02
N HIS A 94 2.05 -13.83 -9.59
CA HIS A 94 1.56 -13.67 -8.22
C HIS A 94 2.39 -14.47 -7.21
N ILE A 95 2.68 -15.75 -7.49
CA ILE A 95 3.54 -16.62 -6.69
C ILE A 95 4.96 -16.05 -6.61
N GLN A 96 5.53 -15.60 -7.73
CA GLN A 96 6.85 -14.96 -7.74
C GLN A 96 6.88 -13.66 -6.93
N THR A 97 5.79 -12.88 -6.93
CA THR A 97 5.69 -11.64 -6.16
C THR A 97 5.53 -11.92 -4.67
N ILE A 98 4.70 -12.90 -4.30
CA ILE A 98 4.52 -13.34 -2.91
C ILE A 98 5.84 -13.88 -2.37
N ALA A 99 6.50 -14.77 -3.12
CA ALA A 99 7.82 -15.30 -2.78
C ALA A 99 8.85 -14.18 -2.58
N ALA A 100 8.85 -13.15 -3.43
CA ALA A 100 9.73 -11.99 -3.29
C ALA A 100 9.43 -11.12 -2.06
N THR A 101 8.15 -11.04 -1.63
CA THR A 101 7.75 -10.30 -0.42
C THR A 101 7.88 -11.10 0.88
N LEU A 102 7.90 -12.43 0.79
CA LEU A 102 7.96 -13.35 1.93
C LEU A 102 9.36 -13.90 2.21
N THR A 103 10.29 -13.84 1.26
CA THR A 103 11.70 -13.99 1.60
C THR A 103 12.08 -12.83 2.50
N PRO A 104 12.51 -13.06 3.76
CA PRO A 104 13.07 -12.01 4.58
C PRO A 104 14.16 -11.34 3.76
N THR A 105 14.09 -10.02 3.63
CA THR A 105 15.14 -9.29 2.93
C THR A 105 16.43 -9.59 3.69
N GLU A 106 17.37 -10.35 3.10
CA GLU A 106 18.70 -10.56 3.71
C GLU A 106 19.52 -9.26 3.78
N ARG A 107 18.96 -8.17 3.26
CA ARG A 107 19.51 -6.82 3.37
C ARG A 107 19.30 -6.30 4.80
N PRO A 108 20.31 -5.60 5.35
CA PRO A 108 20.20 -5.00 6.66
C PRO A 108 19.05 -3.98 6.67
N THR A 109 18.37 -3.90 7.80
CA THR A 109 17.29 -2.96 8.04
C THR A 109 17.79 -1.52 8.10
N ALA A 110 16.88 -0.56 7.96
CA ALA A 110 17.20 0.86 8.08
C ALA A 110 17.92 1.17 9.41
N ASP A 111 17.50 0.53 10.51
CA ASP A 111 18.04 0.79 11.83
C ASP A 111 19.44 0.21 12.01
N GLU A 112 19.72 -0.96 11.42
CA GLU A 112 21.06 -1.55 11.37
C GLU A 112 22.03 -0.71 10.52
N VAL A 113 21.56 -0.17 9.39
CA VAL A 113 22.38 0.66 8.49
C VAL A 113 22.67 2.04 9.08
N ALA A 114 21.70 2.65 9.77
CA ALA A 114 21.89 3.94 10.43
C ALA A 114 22.69 3.83 11.74
N GLY A 115 22.42 2.81 12.54
CA GLY A 115 22.88 2.69 13.92
C GLY A 115 22.03 3.52 14.89
N ALA A 116 21.85 3.00 16.11
CA ALA A 116 21.00 3.62 17.14
C ALA A 116 21.44 5.05 17.51
N GLU A 117 22.75 5.30 17.55
CA GLU A 117 23.31 6.62 17.90
C GLU A 117 22.89 7.71 16.91
N LEU A 118 22.92 7.40 15.60
CA LEU A 118 22.49 8.35 14.58
C LEU A 118 20.99 8.57 14.64
N LEU A 119 20.19 7.51 14.80
CA LEU A 119 18.73 7.63 14.89
C LEU A 119 18.32 8.52 16.06
N GLU A 120 19.00 8.42 17.20
CA GLU A 120 18.76 9.29 18.36
C GLU A 120 19.22 10.73 18.08
N ALA A 121 20.33 10.93 17.37
CA ALA A 121 20.79 12.27 16.96
C ALA A 121 19.81 12.98 16.00
N LEU A 122 19.07 12.22 15.19
CA LEU A 122 18.06 12.72 14.25
C LEU A 122 16.72 13.09 14.92
N ARG A 123 16.56 12.78 16.21
CA ARG A 123 15.36 13.15 16.95
C ARG A 123 15.38 14.63 17.34
N PRO A 124 14.32 15.39 17.03
CA PRO A 124 14.18 16.76 17.53
C PRO A 124 14.16 16.79 19.06
N LYS A 125 15.06 17.60 19.64
CA LYS A 125 15.17 17.76 21.10
C LYS A 125 14.27 18.85 21.68
N ARG A 126 13.81 19.80 20.86
CA ARG A 126 13.02 20.97 21.28
C ARG A 126 12.01 21.37 20.19
N GLY A 127 10.98 22.11 20.58
CA GLY A 127 9.97 22.67 19.67
C GLY A 127 8.83 21.71 19.30
N LYS A 128 8.01 22.12 18.33
CA LYS A 128 6.85 21.33 17.85
C LYS A 128 7.36 20.08 17.12
N GLY A 129 7.31 18.94 17.81
CA GLY A 129 7.86 17.67 17.33
C GLY A 129 8.93 17.07 18.24
N ALA A 130 9.31 17.73 19.34
CA ALA A 130 10.23 17.16 20.32
C ALA A 130 9.76 15.77 20.79
N GLY A 131 10.68 14.81 20.87
CA GLY A 131 10.36 13.42 21.24
C GLY A 131 9.75 12.57 20.12
N THR A 132 9.52 13.13 18.92
CA THR A 132 9.20 12.33 17.74
C THR A 132 10.46 11.78 17.09
N GLU A 133 10.30 10.82 16.18
CA GLU A 133 11.42 10.22 15.44
C GLU A 133 12.11 11.18 14.45
N GLY A 134 11.49 12.32 14.12
CA GLY A 134 12.13 13.32 13.26
C GLY A 134 12.59 12.78 11.90
N ALA A 135 13.84 13.08 11.53
CA ALA A 135 14.44 12.67 10.26
C ALA A 135 14.63 11.14 10.14
N ALA A 136 14.59 10.39 11.26
CA ALA A 136 14.61 8.92 11.22
C ALA A 136 13.40 8.34 10.46
N ARG A 137 12.24 9.03 10.48
CA ARG A 137 11.05 8.59 9.71
C ARG A 137 11.30 8.65 8.21
N LEU A 138 11.94 9.73 7.75
CA LEU A 138 12.30 9.88 6.34
C LEU A 138 13.36 8.85 5.93
N TRP A 139 14.35 8.61 6.79
CA TRP A 139 15.38 7.60 6.56
C TRP A 139 14.76 6.21 6.34
N ARG A 140 13.93 5.74 7.26
CA ARG A 140 13.28 4.41 7.15
C ARG A 140 12.43 4.30 5.90
N LEU A 141 11.70 5.35 5.54
CA LEU A 141 10.89 5.37 4.32
C LEU A 141 11.76 5.31 3.05
N LEU A 142 12.80 6.14 2.95
CA LEU A 142 13.71 6.13 1.80
C LEU A 142 14.46 4.80 1.68
N HIS A 143 14.91 4.24 2.80
CA HIS A 143 15.59 2.95 2.84
C HIS A 143 14.67 1.80 2.42
N LEU A 144 13.41 1.80 2.86
CA LEU A 144 12.40 0.85 2.39
C LEU A 144 12.18 0.96 0.87
N LEU A 145 12.07 2.17 0.34
CA LEU A 145 11.92 2.38 -1.11
C LEU A 145 13.16 1.97 -1.90
N ALA A 146 14.35 2.16 -1.33
CA ALA A 146 15.62 1.75 -1.90
C ALA A 146 15.76 0.22 -1.97
N ILE A 147 15.43 -0.50 -0.90
CA ILE A 147 15.37 -1.97 -0.89
C ILE A 147 14.38 -2.45 -1.95
N TYR A 148 13.15 -1.94 -1.91
CA TYR A 148 12.10 -2.33 -2.83
C TYR A 148 12.52 -2.12 -4.29
N LYS A 149 13.16 -0.99 -4.59
CA LYS A 149 13.68 -0.70 -5.94
C LYS A 149 14.81 -1.65 -6.33
N ALA A 150 15.77 -1.87 -5.45
CA ALA A 150 16.91 -2.73 -5.74
C ALA A 150 16.47 -4.17 -6.04
N GLU A 151 15.50 -4.68 -5.29
CA GLU A 151 14.92 -6.02 -5.51
C GLU A 151 14.18 -6.11 -6.84
N ARG A 152 13.32 -5.13 -7.15
CA ARG A 152 12.58 -5.09 -8.42
C ARG A 152 13.47 -4.87 -9.64
N SER A 153 14.61 -4.22 -9.46
CA SER A 153 15.60 -4.01 -10.53
C SER A 153 16.58 -5.18 -10.67
N GLY A 154 16.46 -6.23 -9.84
CA GLY A 154 17.36 -7.38 -9.85
C GLY A 154 18.79 -7.04 -9.41
N HIS A 155 18.99 -5.95 -8.67
CA HIS A 155 20.32 -5.60 -8.16
C HIS A 155 20.77 -6.59 -7.08
N SER A 156 22.08 -6.88 -7.06
CA SER A 156 22.69 -7.79 -6.09
C SER A 156 22.32 -7.42 -4.64
N ARG A 157 22.20 -8.44 -3.79
CA ARG A 157 22.04 -8.29 -2.32
C ARG A 157 23.20 -7.51 -1.69
N SER A 158 24.37 -7.56 -2.32
CA SER A 158 25.57 -6.82 -1.90
C SER A 158 25.60 -5.35 -2.37
N ALA A 159 24.54 -4.86 -3.04
CA ALA A 159 24.47 -3.47 -3.45
C ALA A 159 24.56 -2.55 -2.23
N VAL A 160 25.56 -1.66 -2.23
CA VAL A 160 25.85 -0.77 -1.11
C VAL A 160 24.96 0.47 -1.07
N GLN A 161 24.32 0.81 -2.20
CA GLN A 161 23.37 1.91 -2.31
C GLN A 161 22.40 1.70 -3.48
N GLU A 162 21.29 2.43 -3.46
CA GLU A 162 20.32 2.49 -4.56
C GLU A 162 19.91 3.95 -4.81
N ALA A 163 19.61 4.29 -6.07
CA ALA A 163 19.11 5.63 -6.41
C ALA A 163 17.59 5.62 -6.56
N VAL A 164 16.88 6.40 -5.75
CA VAL A 164 15.42 6.51 -5.76
C VAL A 164 15.01 7.88 -6.29
N HIS A 165 14.21 7.93 -7.35
CA HIS A 165 13.58 9.16 -7.82
C HIS A 165 12.19 9.27 -7.19
N THR A 166 11.90 10.39 -6.53
CA THR A 166 10.56 10.65 -5.96
C THR A 166 10.29 12.14 -5.80
N ALA A 167 9.02 12.51 -5.60
CA ALA A 167 8.62 13.88 -5.31
C ALA A 167 8.57 14.10 -3.79
N ASN A 168 9.15 15.21 -3.31
CA ASN A 168 9.17 15.53 -1.88
C ASN A 168 7.76 15.69 -1.30
N GLU A 169 6.79 16.10 -2.13
CA GLU A 169 5.39 16.22 -1.78
C GLU A 169 4.75 14.86 -1.47
N LEU A 170 5.16 13.79 -2.17
CA LEU A 170 4.68 12.43 -1.92
C LEU A 170 5.27 11.87 -0.62
N LEU A 171 6.56 12.11 -0.38
CA LEU A 171 7.18 11.78 0.90
C LEU A 171 6.51 12.54 2.05
N ALA A 172 6.24 13.83 1.85
CA ALA A 172 5.63 14.69 2.85
C ALA A 172 4.21 14.25 3.21
N VAL A 173 3.39 13.88 2.21
CA VAL A 173 2.02 13.42 2.48
C VAL A 173 2.01 12.09 3.24
N LYS A 174 2.87 11.12 2.87
CA LYS A 174 2.99 9.85 3.63
C LYS A 174 3.48 10.07 5.05
N LEU A 175 4.44 10.97 5.24
CA LEU A 175 5.00 11.30 6.55
C LEU A 175 4.08 12.22 7.37
N ARG A 176 2.99 12.73 6.77
CA ARG A 176 2.07 13.72 7.34
C ARG A 176 2.79 14.99 7.82
N VAL A 177 3.76 15.47 7.03
CA VAL A 177 4.56 16.69 7.32
C VAL A 177 4.49 17.69 6.17
N ASN A 178 5.05 18.88 6.37
CA ASN A 178 5.20 19.86 5.29
C ASN A 178 6.34 19.43 4.34
N PRO A 179 6.23 19.63 3.01
CA PRO A 179 7.33 19.38 2.07
C PRO A 179 8.67 20.05 2.45
N LYS A 180 8.62 21.24 3.06
CA LYS A 180 9.82 21.91 3.59
C LYS A 180 10.50 21.10 4.69
N THR A 181 9.73 20.41 5.52
CA THR A 181 10.27 19.52 6.56
C THR A 181 11.02 18.33 5.94
N VAL A 182 10.54 17.78 4.83
CA VAL A 182 11.25 16.73 4.10
C VAL A 182 12.60 17.23 3.60
N GLY A 183 12.67 18.46 3.07
CA GLY A 183 13.93 19.08 2.67
C GLY A 183 14.92 19.20 3.84
N LEU A 184 14.46 19.75 4.98
CA LEU A 184 15.30 19.89 6.18
C LEU A 184 15.77 18.53 6.72
N TRP A 185 14.91 17.52 6.71
CA TRP A 185 15.28 16.16 7.12
C TRP A 185 16.26 15.52 6.12
N ALA A 186 16.10 15.77 4.82
CA ALA A 186 17.04 15.30 3.81
C ALA A 186 18.43 15.91 4.00
N ASP A 187 18.51 17.21 4.32
CA ASP A 187 19.79 17.89 4.62
C ASP A 187 20.51 17.25 5.82
N GLN A 188 19.77 16.91 6.89
CA GLN A 188 20.32 16.22 8.07
C GLN A 188 20.86 14.83 7.71
N LEU A 189 20.10 14.05 6.95
CA LEU A 189 20.50 12.72 6.50
C LEU A 189 21.69 12.77 5.54
N GLN A 190 21.79 13.82 4.73
CA GLN A 190 22.91 14.05 3.83
C GLN A 190 24.18 14.44 4.59
N GLN A 191 24.08 15.29 5.61
CA GLN A 191 25.19 15.59 6.52
C GLN A 191 25.69 14.34 7.25
N ALA A 192 24.78 13.41 7.57
CA ALA A 192 25.11 12.11 8.15
C ALA A 192 25.64 11.08 7.12
N GLY A 193 25.74 11.44 5.83
CA GLY A 193 26.23 10.57 4.76
C GLY A 193 25.31 9.41 4.38
N LYS A 194 24.08 9.36 4.92
CA LYS A 194 23.14 8.26 4.67
C LYS A 194 22.41 8.38 3.35
N ILE A 195 22.25 9.61 2.87
CA ILE A 195 21.70 9.89 1.56
C ILE A 195 22.52 10.97 0.84
N GLU A 196 22.43 11.03 -0.48
CA GLU A 196 22.71 12.26 -1.24
C GLU A 196 21.43 12.62 -2.00
N ALA A 197 20.95 13.85 -1.81
CA ALA A 197 19.74 14.34 -2.45
C ALA A 197 20.07 15.45 -3.45
N ARG A 198 19.57 15.34 -4.68
CA ARG A 198 19.67 16.41 -5.69
C ARG A 198 18.38 16.55 -6.47
N SER A 199 18.02 17.79 -6.81
CA SER A 199 16.93 18.05 -7.74
C SER A 199 17.21 17.37 -9.07
N HIS A 200 16.24 16.62 -9.59
CA HIS A 200 16.32 15.98 -10.88
C HIS A 200 15.51 16.77 -11.91
N HIS A 201 16.19 17.17 -12.97
CA HIS A 201 15.63 17.97 -14.04
C HIS A 201 15.28 17.09 -15.24
N GLY A 202 14.15 17.37 -15.87
CA GLY A 202 13.71 16.69 -17.08
C GLY A 202 13.08 17.68 -18.05
N GLU A 203 12.87 17.20 -19.27
CA GLU A 203 12.30 17.99 -20.36
C GLU A 203 10.77 18.01 -20.27
N HIS A 204 10.19 19.15 -20.63
CA HIS A 204 8.76 19.41 -20.69
C HIS A 204 8.46 20.21 -21.96
N LEU A 205 7.56 19.74 -22.82
CA LEU A 205 7.07 20.52 -23.95
C LEU A 205 6.05 21.53 -23.47
N ASN A 206 6.37 22.83 -23.59
CA ASN A 206 5.41 23.89 -23.30
C ASN A 206 4.34 23.91 -24.41
N PRO A 207 3.05 23.67 -24.08
CA PRO A 207 1.99 23.60 -25.09
C PRO A 207 1.67 24.96 -25.71
N ASP A 208 1.95 26.06 -25.01
CA ASP A 208 1.63 27.41 -25.46
C ASP A 208 2.68 27.96 -26.43
N THR A 209 3.96 27.59 -26.22
CA THR A 209 5.09 28.07 -27.05
C THR A 209 5.62 27.02 -28.02
N GLY A 210 5.36 25.73 -27.78
CA GLY A 210 5.92 24.61 -28.53
C GLY A 210 7.41 24.35 -28.23
N GLU A 211 8.00 25.04 -27.26
CA GLU A 211 9.42 24.91 -26.90
C GLU A 211 9.63 23.83 -25.82
N ILE A 212 10.82 23.20 -25.85
CA ILE A 212 11.24 22.26 -24.81
C ILE A 212 11.86 23.05 -23.65
N GLU A 213 11.23 22.97 -22.48
CA GLU A 213 11.70 23.58 -21.25
C GLU A 213 12.26 22.55 -20.27
N THR A 214 13.27 22.94 -19.51
CA THR A 214 13.79 22.13 -18.40
C THR A 214 12.99 22.41 -17.12
N ARG A 215 12.36 21.38 -16.56
CA ARG A 215 11.56 21.47 -15.32
C ARG A 215 12.06 20.47 -14.27
N VAL A 216 11.87 20.81 -13.00
CA VAL A 216 12.15 19.87 -11.89
C VAL A 216 11.08 18.78 -11.91
N THR A 217 11.53 17.53 -12.02
CA THR A 217 10.66 16.34 -12.09
C THR A 217 10.48 15.66 -10.73
N GLY A 218 11.32 16.01 -9.76
CA GLY A 218 11.41 15.40 -8.44
C GLY A 218 12.82 15.55 -7.89
N THR A 219 13.10 14.79 -6.83
CA THR A 219 14.40 14.69 -6.19
C THR A 219 14.94 13.28 -6.41
N LEU A 220 16.21 13.19 -6.77
CA LEU A 220 16.94 11.93 -6.82
C LEU A 220 17.68 11.76 -5.50
N TYR A 221 17.48 10.61 -4.86
CA TYR A 221 18.11 10.23 -3.61
C TYR A 221 19.03 9.04 -3.86
N ALA A 222 20.34 9.18 -3.67
CA ALA A 222 21.18 8.01 -3.39
C ALA A 222 20.92 7.62 -1.94
N VAL A 223 20.62 6.35 -1.67
CA VAL A 223 20.30 5.84 -0.33
C VAL A 223 21.25 4.71 0.01
N ALA A 224 21.92 4.80 1.15
CA ALA A 224 22.79 3.73 1.64
C ALA A 224 21.97 2.48 2.00
N LEU A 225 22.48 1.32 1.58
CA LEU A 225 21.89 0.01 1.84
C LEU A 225 22.75 -0.85 2.77
N GLN A 226 23.99 -0.43 3.05
CA GLN A 226 24.93 -1.17 3.89
C GLN A 226 25.49 -0.25 4.99
N PRO A 227 25.76 -0.78 6.20
CA PRO A 227 26.40 -0.01 7.27
C PRO A 227 27.75 0.55 6.81
N GLY A 228 28.10 1.74 7.29
CA GLY A 228 29.37 2.41 6.96
C GLY A 228 29.50 2.98 5.55
N HIS A 229 28.56 2.70 4.64
CA HIS A 229 28.57 3.28 3.30
C HIS A 229 28.08 4.74 3.31
N THR A 230 28.77 5.59 2.55
CA THR A 230 28.34 6.97 2.30
C THR A 230 27.68 7.04 0.94
N ALA A 231 26.37 7.31 0.91
CA ALA A 231 25.60 7.35 -0.33
C ALA A 231 26.04 8.51 -1.21
N ARG A 232 26.28 8.24 -2.50
CA ARG A 232 26.63 9.26 -3.49
C ARG A 232 25.93 9.07 -4.82
N LEU A 233 25.45 10.16 -5.39
CA LEU A 233 24.88 10.17 -6.74
C LEU A 233 26.00 10.19 -7.78
N THR A 234 25.87 9.28 -8.75
CA THR A 234 26.78 9.22 -9.90
C THR A 234 26.28 10.13 -11.02
N TYR A 235 27.20 10.54 -11.90
CA TYR A 235 26.85 11.30 -13.10
C TYR A 235 25.78 10.60 -13.95
N HIS A 236 25.93 9.30 -14.17
CA HIS A 236 24.95 8.50 -14.93
C HIS A 236 23.55 8.57 -14.31
N GLN A 237 23.45 8.46 -12.98
CA GLN A 237 22.17 8.54 -12.29
C GLN A 237 21.53 9.93 -12.40
N LEU A 238 22.32 11.01 -12.39
CA LEU A 238 21.83 12.39 -12.53
C LEU A 238 21.34 12.72 -13.94
N HIS A 239 21.95 12.12 -14.96
CA HIS A 239 21.60 12.34 -16.36
C HIS A 239 20.60 11.31 -16.92
N HIS A 240 20.33 10.23 -16.17
CA HIS A 240 19.33 9.25 -16.53
C HIS A 240 17.92 9.88 -16.50
N ARG A 241 17.14 9.69 -17.56
CA ARG A 241 15.76 10.21 -17.65
C ARG A 241 14.82 9.38 -16.79
N HIS A 242 14.76 9.71 -15.50
CA HIS A 242 13.87 9.04 -14.53
C HIS A 242 12.39 9.35 -14.71
N ARG A 243 11.96 10.30 -15.53
CA ARG A 243 10.53 10.58 -15.69
C ARG A 243 10.23 11.32 -16.98
N ARG A 244 9.05 11.08 -17.55
CA ARG A 244 8.54 11.80 -18.72
C ARG A 244 7.33 12.61 -18.29
N LEU A 245 7.56 13.88 -17.92
CA LEU A 245 6.52 14.74 -17.35
C LEU A 245 5.28 14.86 -18.24
N ASP A 246 5.46 14.96 -19.54
CA ASP A 246 4.34 15.12 -20.48
C ASP A 246 3.48 13.87 -20.56
N ALA A 247 4.11 12.69 -20.61
CA ALA A 247 3.40 11.41 -20.56
C ALA A 247 2.66 11.24 -19.23
N ASP A 248 3.29 11.62 -18.12
CA ASP A 248 2.66 11.57 -16.80
C ASP A 248 1.48 12.55 -16.70
N ARG A 249 1.58 13.75 -17.28
CA ARG A 249 0.47 14.72 -17.30
C ARG A 249 -0.69 14.21 -18.16
N ALA A 250 -0.40 13.66 -19.34
CA ALA A 250 -1.40 13.14 -20.26
C ALA A 250 -2.24 12.00 -19.64
N VAL A 251 -1.60 11.12 -18.86
CA VAL A 251 -2.28 9.99 -18.18
C VAL A 251 -2.67 10.34 -16.73
N GLY A 252 -2.50 11.59 -16.31
CA GLY A 252 -2.86 12.04 -14.97
C GLY A 252 -1.98 11.54 -13.81
N ARG A 253 -0.83 10.91 -14.09
CA ARG A 253 0.13 10.35 -13.13
C ARG A 253 1.05 11.42 -12.51
N THR A 254 0.45 12.47 -11.97
CA THR A 254 1.18 13.59 -11.36
C THR A 254 1.25 13.46 -9.85
N ALA A 255 2.35 13.92 -9.25
CA ALA A 255 2.52 13.92 -7.78
C ALA A 255 1.40 14.73 -7.12
N HIS A 256 1.00 15.84 -7.75
CA HIS A 256 -0.12 16.67 -7.31
C HIS A 256 -1.42 15.87 -7.16
N ARG A 257 -1.80 15.06 -8.15
CA ARG A 257 -3.04 14.28 -8.14
C ARG A 257 -3.02 13.24 -7.03
N TYR A 258 -1.91 12.52 -6.87
CA TYR A 258 -1.76 11.54 -5.78
C TYR A 258 -1.77 12.18 -4.40
N VAL A 259 -1.05 13.30 -4.22
CA VAL A 259 -1.06 14.05 -2.95
C VAL A 259 -2.47 14.51 -2.61
N LYS A 260 -3.22 15.02 -3.60
CA LYS A 260 -4.63 15.42 -3.40
C LYS A 260 -5.49 14.24 -2.96
N ARG A 261 -5.36 13.08 -3.62
CA ARG A 261 -6.11 11.86 -3.28
C ARG A 261 -5.77 11.34 -1.88
N ILE A 262 -4.48 11.22 -1.54
CA ILE A 262 -4.04 10.74 -0.23
C ILE A 262 -4.51 11.70 0.88
N LYS A 263 -4.42 13.02 0.67
CA LYS A 263 -4.96 14.01 1.63
C LYS A 263 -6.46 13.88 1.82
N ALA A 264 -7.22 13.63 0.76
CA ALA A 264 -8.67 13.41 0.86
C ALA A 264 -8.99 12.15 1.68
N LEU A 265 -8.23 11.07 1.50
CA LEU A 265 -8.38 9.85 2.30
C LEU A 265 -8.05 10.08 3.78
N TYR A 266 -6.97 10.80 4.10
CA TYR A 266 -6.66 11.17 5.49
C TYR A 266 -7.70 12.10 6.11
N ALA A 267 -8.29 13.01 5.33
CA ALA A 267 -9.38 13.86 5.81
C ALA A 267 -10.65 13.04 6.10
N ALA A 268 -10.97 12.08 5.24
CA ALA A 268 -12.08 11.16 5.43
C ALA A 268 -11.87 10.27 6.68
N GLU A 269 -10.67 9.70 6.85
CA GLU A 269 -10.26 8.94 8.05
C GLU A 269 -10.48 9.76 9.33
N LYS A 270 -10.02 11.02 9.34
CA LYS A 270 -10.17 11.91 10.50
C LYS A 270 -11.65 12.16 10.83
N ASN A 271 -12.45 12.49 9.82
CA ASN A 271 -13.88 12.77 10.01
C ASN A 271 -14.66 11.54 10.51
N MET A 272 -14.25 10.33 10.09
CA MET A 272 -14.85 9.06 10.53
C MET A 272 -14.43 8.68 11.96
N SER A 273 -13.20 8.98 12.37
CA SER A 273 -12.75 8.77 13.75
C SER A 273 -13.50 9.65 14.75
N GLU A 274 -13.97 10.83 14.33
CA GLU A 274 -14.75 11.75 15.17
C GLU A 274 -16.24 11.34 15.27
N SER A 275 -16.77 10.57 14.32
CA SER A 275 -18.18 10.14 14.28
C SER A 275 -18.47 8.83 15.03
N GLY A 276 -17.48 8.25 15.74
CA GLY A 276 -17.63 7.03 16.56
C GLY A 276 -18.05 5.76 15.78
N THR A 277 -18.10 5.84 14.46
CA THR A 277 -18.56 4.78 13.56
C THR A 277 -17.33 4.03 13.05
N SER A 278 -16.91 3.00 13.79
CA SER A 278 -15.85 2.10 13.33
C SER A 278 -16.37 1.26 12.16
N TYR A 279 -15.92 1.56 10.96
CA TYR A 279 -15.98 0.65 9.82
C TYR A 279 -14.57 0.17 9.52
N GLU A 280 -14.22 -1.01 10.01
CA GLU A 280 -13.11 -1.80 9.47
C GLU A 280 -13.44 -2.17 8.01
N GLY A 281 -12.94 -1.40 7.05
CA GLY A 281 -12.77 -1.89 5.68
C GLY A 281 -13.36 -1.08 4.51
N ALA A 282 -13.81 0.17 4.69
CA ALA A 282 -14.52 0.90 3.61
C ALA A 282 -13.65 1.79 2.70
N ALA A 283 -12.43 2.14 3.11
CA ALA A 283 -11.43 2.78 2.27
C ALA A 283 -10.11 2.09 2.58
N GLY A 284 -9.38 1.60 1.58
CA GLY A 284 -8.07 1.01 1.81
C GLY A 284 -7.24 1.91 2.72
N ASP A 285 -6.50 1.30 3.65
CA ASP A 285 -5.71 2.03 4.64
C ASP A 285 -4.91 3.15 3.94
N PRO A 286 -5.19 4.43 4.23
CA PRO A 286 -4.56 5.55 3.54
C PRO A 286 -3.03 5.51 3.69
N GLU A 287 -2.53 4.90 4.76
CA GLU A 287 -1.11 4.64 4.95
C GLU A 287 -0.55 3.64 3.94
N GLN A 288 -1.24 2.52 3.71
CA GLN A 288 -0.84 1.52 2.72
C GLN A 288 -0.91 2.07 1.31
N ILE A 289 -1.96 2.82 0.98
CA ILE A 289 -2.10 3.47 -0.33
C ILE A 289 -0.93 4.42 -0.57
N ALA A 290 -0.57 5.25 0.43
CA ALA A 290 0.55 6.17 0.30
C ALA A 290 1.90 5.44 0.10
N VAL A 291 2.13 4.31 0.78
CA VAL A 291 3.33 3.48 0.59
C VAL A 291 3.35 2.86 -0.82
N ARG A 292 2.23 2.28 -1.29
CA ARG A 292 2.13 1.69 -2.63
C ARG A 292 2.40 2.71 -3.72
N VAL A 293 1.85 3.92 -3.59
CA VAL A 293 2.13 5.03 -4.54
C VAL A 293 3.62 5.33 -4.58
N LEU A 294 4.28 5.45 -3.42
CA LEU A 294 5.72 5.71 -3.35
C LEU A 294 6.56 4.56 -3.93
N GLN A 295 6.19 3.31 -3.67
CA GLN A 295 6.85 2.11 -4.23
C GLN A 295 6.73 2.06 -5.75
N ALA A 296 5.53 2.28 -6.28
CA ALA A 296 5.29 2.35 -7.72
C ALA A 296 6.09 3.50 -8.37
N TRP A 297 6.13 4.65 -7.69
CA TRP A 297 6.90 5.82 -8.14
C TRP A 297 8.41 5.56 -8.16
N ALA A 298 8.94 4.86 -7.15
CA ALA A 298 10.36 4.55 -7.03
C ALA A 298 10.86 3.56 -8.12
N VAL A 299 10.04 2.57 -8.47
CA VAL A 299 10.39 1.49 -9.42
C VAL A 299 10.09 1.82 -10.87
N THR A 300 9.13 2.71 -11.12
CA THR A 300 8.68 3.03 -12.48
C THR A 300 9.05 4.46 -12.91
N PRO A 301 10.34 4.87 -12.84
CA PRO A 301 10.75 6.18 -13.27
C PRO A 301 10.71 6.27 -14.81
N GLY A 302 9.60 6.78 -15.36
CA GLY A 302 9.44 7.07 -16.80
C GLY A 302 8.96 5.91 -17.68
N GLY A 303 8.45 4.82 -17.08
CA GLY A 303 7.90 3.69 -17.83
C GLY A 303 6.73 4.10 -18.71
N GLY A 304 6.86 3.87 -20.02
CA GLY A 304 5.72 3.86 -20.95
C GLY A 304 4.64 2.86 -20.51
N ALA A 305 3.56 2.77 -21.28
CA ALA A 305 2.41 1.90 -21.00
C ALA A 305 2.77 0.43 -20.66
N GLU A 306 3.97 -0.01 -21.03
CA GLU A 306 4.52 -1.37 -20.92
C GLU A 306 4.86 -1.80 -19.49
N PHE A 307 5.18 -0.87 -18.57
CA PHE A 307 5.46 -1.20 -17.15
C PHE A 307 4.26 -0.95 -16.22
N LEU A 308 3.18 -0.42 -16.79
CA LEU A 308 1.85 -0.51 -16.21
C LEU A 308 1.02 -1.43 -17.09
N ASP A 309 1.53 -2.64 -17.26
CA ASP A 309 0.61 -3.74 -17.49
C ASP A 309 -0.36 -3.72 -16.30
N THR A 310 -1.64 -3.52 -16.62
CA THR A 310 -2.75 -3.65 -15.66
C THR A 310 -2.76 -5.00 -14.94
N ARG A 311 -1.92 -5.96 -15.39
CA ARG A 311 -1.69 -7.28 -14.80
C ARG A 311 -0.59 -7.31 -13.72
N SER A 312 0.29 -6.30 -13.64
CA SER A 312 1.42 -6.28 -12.69
C SER A 312 1.35 -5.15 -11.66
N SER A 313 0.40 -4.22 -11.84
CA SER A 313 0.01 -3.29 -10.77
C SER A 313 -0.97 -4.02 -9.85
N PHE A 314 -0.55 -4.32 -8.63
CA PHE A 314 -1.34 -4.94 -7.56
C PHE A 314 -2.50 -4.07 -7.04
N ASP A 315 -3.02 -3.17 -7.86
CA ASP A 315 -4.26 -2.45 -7.61
C ASP A 315 -4.85 -1.96 -8.94
N PRO A 316 -5.83 -2.67 -9.53
CA PRO A 316 -6.49 -2.21 -10.75
C PRO A 316 -7.23 -0.87 -10.57
N ASP A 317 -7.45 -0.41 -9.33
CA ASP A 317 -8.26 0.79 -8.99
C ASP A 317 -7.45 2.01 -8.48
N ILE A 318 -6.14 1.90 -8.24
CA ILE A 318 -5.33 3.09 -7.91
C ILE A 318 -5.05 3.93 -9.18
N PHE A 319 -5.05 3.32 -10.36
CA PHE A 319 -4.52 3.94 -11.60
C PHE A 319 -5.52 4.09 -12.76
N ARG A 320 -6.79 3.70 -12.59
CA ARG A 320 -7.82 3.85 -13.64
C ARG A 320 -8.76 5.02 -13.32
N GLU A 321 -8.41 6.22 -13.74
CA GLU A 321 -9.37 7.33 -13.87
C GLU A 321 -9.44 7.73 -15.34
N GLU A 322 -10.29 7.04 -16.10
CA GLU A 322 -10.86 7.56 -17.36
C GLU A 322 -12.02 6.71 -17.91
N LYS A 323 -12.19 5.47 -17.44
CA LYS A 323 -13.35 4.65 -17.79
C LYS A 323 -14.11 4.26 -16.52
N LYS A 324 -15.36 4.72 -16.39
CA LYS A 324 -16.29 4.26 -15.35
C LYS A 324 -16.24 2.73 -15.33
N PRO A 325 -16.01 2.07 -14.17
CA PRO A 325 -15.96 0.62 -14.12
C PRO A 325 -17.27 0.06 -14.68
N SER A 326 -17.17 -0.93 -15.55
CA SER A 326 -18.34 -1.58 -16.15
C SER A 326 -18.84 -2.71 -15.24
N LEU A 327 -20.15 -2.97 -15.25
CA LEU A 327 -20.71 -4.15 -14.60
C LEU A 327 -20.09 -5.44 -15.16
N GLN A 328 -19.69 -5.44 -16.43
CA GLN A 328 -18.91 -6.50 -17.07
C GLN A 328 -17.64 -6.87 -16.30
N THR A 329 -16.91 -5.89 -15.78
CA THR A 329 -15.69 -6.13 -14.99
C THR A 329 -16.02 -6.94 -13.73
N VAL A 330 -17.08 -6.56 -13.02
CA VAL A 330 -17.53 -7.27 -11.82
C VAL A 330 -17.94 -8.70 -12.15
N ILE A 331 -18.65 -8.90 -13.27
CA ILE A 331 -19.05 -10.23 -13.74
C ILE A 331 -17.84 -11.13 -13.96
N TYR A 332 -16.74 -10.59 -14.49
CA TYR A 332 -15.49 -11.34 -14.67
C TYR A 332 -14.75 -11.62 -13.36
N ASP A 333 -14.92 -10.76 -12.35
CA ASP A 333 -14.25 -10.90 -11.06
C ASP A 333 -14.96 -11.91 -10.14
N LEU A 334 -16.27 -12.16 -10.30
CA LEU A 334 -17.06 -13.05 -9.43
C LEU A 334 -16.49 -14.49 -9.33
N PRO A 335 -16.07 -15.16 -10.42
CA PRO A 335 -15.38 -16.45 -10.33
C PRO A 335 -14.08 -16.41 -9.52
N LEU A 336 -13.27 -15.36 -9.72
CA LEU A 336 -11.99 -15.18 -9.02
C LEU A 336 -12.18 -15.04 -7.50
N ILE A 337 -13.26 -14.35 -7.10
CA ILE A 337 -13.65 -14.22 -5.69
C ILE A 337 -14.04 -15.58 -5.10
N ALA A 338 -14.70 -16.43 -5.88
CA ALA A 338 -15.16 -17.75 -5.44
C ALA A 338 -13.99 -18.71 -5.21
N ASP A 339 -13.00 -18.67 -6.11
CA ASP A 339 -11.85 -19.56 -6.12
C ASP A 339 -10.77 -19.14 -5.08
N GLU A 340 -10.81 -17.91 -4.56
CA GLU A 340 -9.86 -17.42 -3.56
C GLU A 340 -10.03 -18.12 -2.21
N GLN A 341 -9.08 -18.98 -1.82
CA GLN A 341 -9.17 -19.78 -0.60
C GLN A 341 -8.85 -18.99 0.68
N ASN A 342 -8.09 -17.89 0.57
CA ASN A 342 -7.73 -17.08 1.73
C ASN A 342 -8.91 -16.16 2.13
N PRO A 343 -9.40 -16.23 3.39
CA PRO A 343 -10.58 -15.48 3.82
C PRO A 343 -10.38 -13.95 3.81
N ASP A 344 -9.18 -13.47 4.14
CA ASP A 344 -8.86 -12.04 4.17
C ASP A 344 -8.76 -11.46 2.76
N ARG A 345 -8.18 -12.24 1.83
CA ARG A 345 -8.11 -11.86 0.41
C ARG A 345 -9.47 -11.90 -0.26
N ARG A 346 -10.27 -12.93 0.02
CA ARG A 346 -11.65 -13.04 -0.46
C ARG A 346 -12.47 -11.83 -0.01
N ARG A 347 -12.32 -11.41 1.26
CA ARG A 347 -12.95 -10.19 1.78
C ARG A 347 -12.53 -8.94 1.01
N ALA A 348 -11.24 -8.76 0.75
CA ALA A 348 -10.75 -7.63 -0.03
C ALA A 348 -11.32 -7.60 -1.46
N LEU A 349 -11.36 -8.75 -2.15
CA LEU A 349 -11.91 -8.86 -3.50
C LEU A 349 -13.43 -8.61 -3.54
N VAL A 350 -14.18 -9.10 -2.55
CA VAL A 350 -15.61 -8.80 -2.41
C VAL A 350 -15.84 -7.28 -2.27
N HIS A 351 -15.06 -6.61 -1.42
CA HIS A 351 -15.18 -5.16 -1.24
C HIS A 351 -14.78 -4.38 -2.50
N HIS A 352 -13.76 -4.83 -3.24
CA HIS A 352 -13.37 -4.25 -4.52
C HIS A 352 -14.49 -4.38 -5.57
N ALA A 353 -15.02 -5.59 -5.76
CA ALA A 353 -16.13 -5.84 -6.68
C ALA A 353 -17.38 -5.03 -6.31
N ALA A 354 -17.70 -4.92 -5.02
CA ALA A 354 -18.79 -4.08 -4.53
C ALA A 354 -18.54 -2.58 -4.79
N GLY A 355 -17.29 -2.11 -4.66
CA GLY A 355 -16.88 -0.76 -5.03
C GLY A 355 -17.07 -0.48 -6.53
N SER A 356 -16.66 -1.43 -7.37
CA SER A 356 -16.84 -1.38 -8.82
C SER A 356 -18.32 -1.37 -9.22
N MET A 357 -19.17 -2.17 -8.55
CA MET A 357 -20.63 -2.14 -8.75
C MET A 357 -21.23 -0.78 -8.39
N ALA A 358 -20.89 -0.25 -7.22
CA ALA A 358 -21.37 1.04 -6.74
C ALA A 358 -20.98 2.17 -7.69
N ALA A 359 -19.73 2.17 -8.16
CA ALA A 359 -19.25 3.14 -9.13
C ALA A 359 -19.91 2.98 -10.50
N ALA A 360 -20.12 1.75 -11.00
CA ALA A 360 -20.81 1.49 -12.26
C ALA A 360 -22.26 2.01 -12.25
N LEU A 361 -22.95 1.86 -11.11
CA LEU A 361 -24.36 2.19 -10.93
C LEU A 361 -24.62 3.63 -10.47
N ASP A 362 -23.56 4.44 -10.26
CA ASP A 362 -23.66 5.79 -9.70
C ASP A 362 -24.28 5.81 -8.28
N ASP A 363 -23.94 4.80 -7.49
CA ASP A 363 -24.53 4.50 -6.19
C ASP A 363 -23.44 4.24 -5.13
N GLU A 364 -22.52 5.20 -4.98
CA GLU A 364 -21.31 5.07 -4.16
C GLU A 364 -21.59 4.79 -2.68
N HIS A 365 -22.76 5.16 -2.18
CA HIS A 365 -23.16 4.97 -0.78
C HIS A 365 -23.63 3.54 -0.47
N SER A 366 -23.93 2.73 -1.49
CA SER A 366 -24.48 1.38 -1.34
C SER A 366 -23.44 0.26 -1.41
N ARG A 367 -22.14 0.57 -1.28
CA ARG A 367 -21.04 -0.43 -1.34
C ARG A 367 -21.21 -1.58 -0.35
N ALA A 368 -21.61 -1.29 0.89
CA ALA A 368 -21.83 -2.33 1.90
C ALA A 368 -22.98 -3.27 1.52
N TYR A 369 -24.03 -2.72 0.91
CA TYR A 369 -25.15 -3.50 0.39
C TYR A 369 -24.70 -4.45 -0.74
N TYR A 370 -23.90 -3.95 -1.70
CA TYR A 370 -23.37 -4.78 -2.79
C TYR A 370 -22.39 -5.85 -2.29
N ALA A 371 -21.54 -5.55 -1.30
CA ALA A 371 -20.70 -6.56 -0.67
C ALA A 371 -21.53 -7.67 0.00
N GLY A 372 -22.64 -7.29 0.66
CA GLY A 372 -23.60 -8.24 1.21
C GLY A 372 -24.24 -9.14 0.14
N LEU A 373 -24.59 -8.59 -1.02
CA LEU A 373 -25.12 -9.37 -2.15
C LEU A 373 -24.11 -10.38 -2.69
N ILE A 374 -22.84 -9.98 -2.83
CA ILE A 374 -21.77 -10.87 -3.29
C ILE A 374 -21.54 -11.98 -2.25
N TRP A 375 -21.49 -11.66 -0.96
CA TRP A 375 -21.37 -12.66 0.10
C TRP A 375 -22.55 -13.64 0.13
N GLN A 376 -23.77 -13.15 -0.09
CA GLN A 376 -24.95 -14.00 -0.20
C GLN A 376 -24.84 -14.94 -1.42
N ALA A 377 -24.42 -14.41 -2.57
CA ALA A 377 -24.19 -15.23 -3.76
C ALA A 377 -23.10 -16.30 -3.56
N ILE A 378 -22.01 -15.97 -2.84
CA ILE A 378 -20.96 -16.94 -2.45
C ILE A 378 -21.54 -18.03 -1.53
N LYS A 379 -22.38 -17.66 -0.56
CA LYS A 379 -23.03 -18.59 0.36
C LYS A 379 -23.95 -19.57 -0.36
N ASP A 380 -24.64 -19.10 -1.40
CA ASP A 380 -25.50 -19.91 -2.27
C ASP A 380 -24.68 -20.72 -3.31
N GLY A 381 -23.35 -20.67 -3.22
CA GLY A 381 -22.40 -21.41 -4.03
C GLY A 381 -22.33 -20.92 -5.48
N TRP A 382 -21.80 -21.77 -6.36
CA TRP A 382 -21.61 -21.42 -7.77
C TRP A 382 -22.90 -21.00 -8.47
N LYS A 383 -24.04 -21.58 -8.08
CA LYS A 383 -25.35 -21.21 -8.61
C LYS A 383 -25.77 -19.79 -8.23
N GLY A 384 -25.48 -19.37 -6.98
CA GLY A 384 -25.73 -18.01 -6.52
C GLY A 384 -24.90 -16.97 -7.26
N LEU A 385 -23.62 -17.27 -7.48
CA LEU A 385 -22.71 -16.41 -8.25
C LEU A 385 -23.11 -16.31 -9.72
N GLN A 386 -23.50 -17.42 -10.35
CA GLN A 386 -24.03 -17.41 -11.71
C GLN A 386 -25.32 -16.61 -11.83
N ALA A 387 -26.22 -16.72 -10.85
CA ALA A 387 -27.45 -15.94 -10.80
C ALA A 387 -27.15 -14.43 -10.69
N LEU A 388 -26.24 -14.04 -9.78
CA LEU A 388 -25.79 -12.66 -9.64
C LEU A 388 -25.16 -12.13 -10.94
N ALA A 389 -24.24 -12.90 -11.54
CA ALA A 389 -23.59 -12.56 -12.80
C ALA A 389 -24.61 -12.35 -13.94
N ALA A 390 -25.61 -13.23 -14.05
CA ALA A 390 -26.67 -13.11 -15.05
C ALA A 390 -27.52 -11.86 -14.85
N GLN A 391 -27.86 -11.51 -13.59
CA GLN A 391 -28.61 -10.30 -13.29
C GLN A 391 -27.82 -9.02 -13.58
N LEU A 392 -26.51 -9.02 -13.30
CA LEU A 392 -25.62 -7.91 -13.65
C LEU A 392 -25.47 -7.76 -15.17
N ALA A 393 -25.32 -8.85 -15.90
CA ALA A 393 -25.24 -8.85 -17.36
C ALA A 393 -26.53 -8.29 -17.97
N ARG A 394 -27.69 -8.73 -17.46
CA ARG A 394 -28.99 -8.22 -17.91
C ARG A 394 -29.15 -6.73 -17.59
N LEU A 395 -28.79 -6.31 -16.38
CA LEU A 395 -28.85 -4.91 -15.97
C LEU A 395 -27.98 -4.01 -16.85
N GLU A 396 -26.79 -4.48 -17.26
CA GLU A 396 -25.93 -3.75 -18.17
C GLU A 396 -26.58 -3.54 -19.55
N ILE A 397 -27.27 -4.58 -20.06
CA ILE A 397 -28.07 -4.48 -21.30
C ILE A 397 -29.20 -3.47 -21.11
N ASP A 398 -29.94 -3.52 -20.00
CA ASP A 398 -31.06 -2.59 -19.79
C ASP A 398 -30.59 -1.14 -19.63
N CYS A 399 -29.42 -0.91 -19.04
CA CYS A 399 -28.82 0.43 -18.98
C CYS A 399 -28.47 0.99 -20.37
N ARG A 400 -28.18 0.10 -21.36
CA ARG A 400 -27.91 0.49 -22.75
C ARG A 400 -29.18 0.66 -23.57
N GLU A 401 -30.16 -0.23 -23.38
CA GLU A 401 -31.43 -0.24 -24.14
C GLU A 401 -32.42 0.81 -23.62
N TRP A 402 -32.43 1.10 -22.32
CA TRP A 402 -33.39 2.00 -21.70
C TRP A 402 -32.78 3.38 -21.38
N THR A 403 -32.86 4.29 -22.34
CA THR A 403 -32.29 5.66 -22.33
C THR A 403 -32.86 6.63 -21.28
N GLY A 404 -33.62 6.15 -20.29
CA GLY A 404 -34.21 6.94 -19.21
C GLY A 404 -34.22 6.27 -17.84
N LEU A 405 -33.46 5.17 -17.66
CA LEU A 405 -33.42 4.44 -16.40
C LEU A 405 -32.73 5.25 -15.29
N ARG A 406 -33.54 5.92 -14.46
CA ARG A 406 -33.04 6.83 -13.40
C ARG A 406 -32.40 6.12 -12.20
N ARG A 407 -32.72 4.84 -11.96
CA ARG A 407 -32.30 4.10 -10.75
C ARG A 407 -31.92 2.64 -11.08
N PRO A 408 -30.77 2.41 -11.73
CA PRO A 408 -30.36 1.05 -12.11
C PRO A 408 -30.08 0.16 -10.89
N ALA A 409 -29.57 0.72 -9.79
CA ALA A 409 -29.42 0.04 -8.50
C ALA A 409 -30.74 -0.54 -7.95
N ALA A 410 -31.83 0.23 -8.03
CA ALA A 410 -33.15 -0.20 -7.55
C ALA A 410 -33.73 -1.33 -8.41
N LEU A 411 -33.46 -1.32 -9.72
CA LEU A 411 -33.87 -2.37 -10.63
C LEU A 411 -33.13 -3.69 -10.34
N LEU A 412 -31.83 -3.62 -10.04
CA LEU A 412 -31.05 -4.78 -9.61
C LEU A 412 -31.62 -5.38 -8.32
N ALA A 413 -31.86 -4.55 -7.32
CA ALA A 413 -32.42 -4.97 -6.03
C ALA A 413 -33.81 -5.60 -6.18
N ALA A 414 -34.66 -5.08 -7.08
CA ALA A 414 -35.98 -5.64 -7.36
C ALA A 414 -35.89 -7.03 -8.01
N ARG A 415 -34.93 -7.25 -8.91
CA ARG A 415 -34.71 -8.55 -9.59
C ARG A 415 -34.16 -9.61 -8.67
N LEU A 416 -33.20 -9.25 -7.83
CA LEU A 416 -32.62 -10.16 -6.85
C LEU A 416 -33.58 -10.56 -5.72
N ARG A 417 -34.71 -9.85 -5.55
CA ARG A 417 -35.81 -10.25 -4.65
C ARG A 417 -36.85 -11.15 -5.32
N ALA A 418 -36.91 -11.15 -6.66
CA ALA A 418 -37.88 -11.90 -7.45
C ALA A 418 -37.33 -13.22 -7.98
N ALA A 419 -36.00 -13.33 -8.09
CA ALA A 419 -35.26 -14.58 -8.28
C ALA A 419 -35.09 -15.31 -6.95
#